data_AF-A0A850M057-F1
#
_entry.id   AF-A0A850M057-F1
#
_cell.length_a   1.000
_cell.length_b   1.000
_cell.length_c   1.000
_cell.angle_alpha   90.00
_cell.angle_beta   90.00
_cell.angle_gamma   90.00
#
_symmetry.space_group_name_H-M   'P 1'
#
loop_
_entity.id
_entity.type
_entity.pdbx_description
1 polymer ?
#
loop_
_entity_poly.entity_id
_entity_poly.type
_entity_poly.pdbx_seq_one_letter_code
_entity_poly.pdbx_strand_id
1 'polypeptide(L)'
;MRKLIIAVCLFFLQNFIFAQLIYSFDEGDSKIPRLGYILVKLFKNFQSIKKVDRDFIKEKKLIVVNEKIKIEAILKDNNDISKIDLESLGVEKDDYFGVCENIVQMLIPIKNLKALSENPYIAYVRTPVNCIIDEVKVSEGVSKINADEFHNAGYTGKGAKIAIIDLGFYNYESLLGIELPDSVIIKSFFNSVSGDGDIYGNNQSHGTAVAEIAYDVAHGAQFYLINMNSVVELDTAVSYCIKQGVNIINHSVGWFQYSFYDGTGLVCSIADNAFKNNILWINSAGNFRKKHYQGEFSDKDSNNWHNFCEDEKCVEIKEFLEIKNVKSEGADTIEVALTWNDWDKSSNDYDLFLYYDDSGVMVEKDSSKNPQTGTEPPMNLFPILHLN
;
A
#
# COMPACT_ATOMS: atom_id res chain seq x y z
N MET A 1 7.57 3.56 31.40
CA MET A 1 6.93 4.12 30.19
C MET A 1 7.35 3.21 29.05
N ARG A 2 6.40 2.51 28.41
CA ARG A 2 6.68 1.55 27.33
C ARG A 2 6.99 2.34 26.05
N LYS A 3 8.04 1.97 25.32
CA LYS A 3 8.47 2.66 24.09
C LYS A 3 8.65 1.66 22.96
N LEU A 4 8.17 2.00 21.77
CA LEU A 4 8.41 1.20 20.58
C LEU A 4 9.38 1.95 19.68
N ILE A 5 10.27 1.22 19.03
CA ILE A 5 11.47 1.80 18.44
C ILE A 5 11.69 1.21 17.03
N ILE A 6 11.91 2.06 16.03
CA ILE A 6 12.28 1.69 14.66
C ILE A 6 13.77 1.92 14.46
N ALA A 7 14.50 0.94 13.96
CA ALA A 7 15.90 1.08 13.59
C ALA A 7 16.12 0.60 12.14
N VAL A 8 17.05 1.20 11.41
CA VAL A 8 17.38 0.85 10.02
C VAL A 8 18.84 0.45 9.93
N CYS A 9 19.17 -0.69 9.31
CA CYS A 9 20.54 -1.18 9.16
C CYS A 9 20.88 -1.43 7.69
N LEU A 10 22.12 -1.21 7.27
CA LEU A 10 22.62 -1.49 5.91
C LEU A 10 23.51 -2.74 5.93
N PHE A 11 23.21 -3.77 5.12
CA PHE A 11 24.09 -4.93 4.98
C PHE A 11 24.95 -4.86 3.71
N PHE A 12 26.28 -4.90 3.88
CA PHE A 12 27.20 -5.13 2.77
C PHE A 12 27.43 -6.62 2.57
N LEU A 13 27.10 -7.15 1.38
CA LEU A 13 27.46 -8.51 0.98
C LEU A 13 28.98 -8.60 0.67
N GLN A 14 29.83 -8.70 1.71
CA GLN A 14 31.20 -9.25 1.58
C GLN A 14 31.83 -9.68 2.93
N ASN A 15 31.95 -11.01 3.10
CA ASN A 15 32.81 -11.83 3.98
C ASN A 15 33.55 -11.26 5.24
N PHE A 16 33.19 -11.85 6.40
CA PHE A 16 33.97 -12.32 7.58
C PHE A 16 34.21 -11.48 8.88
N ILE A 17 33.71 -12.07 10.00
CA ILE A 17 34.24 -12.32 11.39
C ILE A 17 34.37 -11.18 12.46
N PHE A 18 33.43 -11.25 13.44
CA PHE A 18 33.44 -11.01 14.92
C PHE A 18 34.23 -9.81 15.53
N ALA A 19 33.79 -9.07 16.56
CA ALA A 19 32.82 -9.23 17.67
C ALA A 19 32.38 -7.81 18.15
N GLN A 20 31.29 -7.53 18.88
CA GLN A 20 30.91 -8.08 20.19
C GLN A 20 29.49 -7.58 20.63
N LEU A 21 28.66 -8.52 21.10
CA LEU A 21 27.40 -8.37 21.89
C LEU A 21 26.25 -7.51 21.34
N ILE A 22 25.55 -8.04 20.34
CA ILE A 22 24.07 -8.00 20.28
C ILE A 22 23.62 -9.45 20.07
N TYR A 23 22.62 -9.89 20.83
CA TYR A 23 22.06 -11.24 20.76
C TYR A 23 21.69 -11.58 19.32
N SER A 24 22.46 -12.49 18.71
CA SER A 24 22.13 -13.13 17.44
C SER A 24 21.21 -14.33 17.70
N PHE A 25 19.94 -14.16 17.35
CA PHE A 25 19.01 -15.22 16.91
C PHE A 25 18.35 -14.58 15.67
N ASP A 26 18.43 -15.07 14.44
CA ASP A 26 18.42 -16.42 13.92
C ASP A 26 19.12 -16.41 12.53
N GLU A 27 20.33 -16.95 12.43
CA GLU A 27 21.04 -17.15 11.14
C GLU A 27 20.58 -18.44 10.42
N GLY A 28 19.52 -19.11 10.89
CA GLY A 28 19.01 -20.37 10.32
C GLY A 28 17.86 -20.21 9.32
N ASP A 29 17.30 -19.01 9.16
CA ASP A 29 16.00 -18.85 8.51
C ASP A 29 16.14 -18.67 6.98
N SER A 30 16.44 -19.75 6.25
CA SER A 30 16.65 -19.78 4.78
C SER A 30 15.86 -18.69 4.02
N LYS A 31 16.57 -17.68 3.52
CA LYS A 31 15.99 -16.56 2.76
C LYS A 31 15.52 -17.08 1.40
N ILE A 32 14.30 -16.72 0.97
CA ILE A 32 13.81 -17.03 -0.38
C ILE A 32 14.01 -15.77 -1.24
N PRO A 33 14.91 -15.78 -2.24
CA PRO A 33 15.20 -14.59 -3.04
C PRO A 33 13.96 -14.06 -3.76
N ARG A 34 13.86 -12.73 -3.93
CA ARG A 34 12.79 -12.05 -4.68
C ARG A 34 11.36 -12.30 -4.15
N LEU A 35 11.22 -12.81 -2.93
CA LEU A 35 9.94 -13.04 -2.26
C LEU A 35 9.81 -12.13 -1.04
N GLY A 36 8.74 -11.35 -0.99
CA GLY A 36 8.48 -10.41 0.10
C GLY A 36 8.32 -11.08 1.45
N TYR A 37 8.68 -10.35 2.51
CA TYR A 37 8.93 -10.91 3.85
C TYR A 37 7.72 -11.68 4.41
N ILE A 38 6.55 -11.08 4.24
CA ILE A 38 5.27 -11.64 4.67
C ILE A 38 4.99 -12.96 3.96
N LEU A 39 5.31 -13.03 2.66
CA LEU A 39 5.13 -14.21 1.86
C LEU A 39 6.15 -15.30 2.22
N VAL A 40 7.37 -14.93 2.63
CA VAL A 40 8.35 -15.87 3.19
C VAL A 40 7.82 -16.50 4.48
N LYS A 41 7.32 -15.69 5.43
CA LYS A 41 6.69 -16.18 6.68
C LYS A 41 5.50 -17.09 6.39
N LEU A 42 4.59 -16.65 5.52
CA LEU A 42 3.43 -17.44 5.10
C LEU A 42 3.83 -18.80 4.51
N PHE A 43 4.81 -18.78 3.59
CA PHE A 43 5.30 -19.99 2.92
C PHE A 43 5.94 -20.97 3.90
N LYS A 44 6.78 -20.48 4.83
CA LYS A 44 7.42 -21.32 5.85
C LYS A 44 6.40 -21.90 6.83
N ASN A 45 5.46 -21.10 7.31
CA ASN A 45 4.35 -21.58 8.14
C ASN A 45 3.61 -22.70 7.41
N PHE A 46 3.18 -22.46 6.16
CA PHE A 46 2.51 -23.46 5.33
C PHE A 46 3.35 -24.74 5.15
N GLN A 47 4.67 -24.63 4.93
CA GLN A 47 5.56 -25.79 4.82
C GLN A 47 5.63 -26.60 6.12
N SER A 48 5.59 -25.95 7.28
CA SER A 48 5.64 -26.57 8.60
C SER A 48 4.33 -27.26 8.95
N ILE A 49 3.20 -26.55 8.84
CA ILE A 49 1.89 -27.07 9.31
C ILE A 49 1.09 -27.80 8.23
N LYS A 50 1.56 -27.78 6.96
CA LYS A 50 0.91 -28.39 5.77
C LYS A 50 -0.55 -27.96 5.55
N LYS A 51 -0.91 -26.79 6.07
CA LYS A 51 -2.23 -26.17 5.93
C LYS A 51 -2.08 -24.66 5.96
N VAL A 52 -3.14 -23.98 5.57
CA VAL A 52 -3.23 -22.52 5.65
C VAL A 52 -3.40 -22.08 7.11
N ASP A 53 -2.49 -21.24 7.60
CA ASP A 53 -2.58 -20.62 8.93
C ASP A 53 -3.58 -19.46 8.91
N ARG A 54 -4.77 -19.68 9.47
CA ARG A 54 -5.86 -18.70 9.45
C ARG A 54 -5.61 -17.53 10.40
N ASP A 55 -4.91 -17.77 11.50
CA ASP A 55 -4.63 -16.71 12.48
C ASP A 55 -3.61 -15.74 11.89
N PHE A 56 -2.55 -16.28 11.26
CA PHE A 56 -1.58 -15.47 10.53
C PHE A 56 -2.20 -14.67 9.37
N ILE A 57 -3.11 -15.27 8.59
CA ILE A 57 -3.82 -14.56 7.51
C ILE A 57 -4.64 -13.40 8.05
N LYS A 58 -5.37 -13.63 9.14
CA LYS A 58 -6.22 -12.59 9.74
C LYS A 58 -5.38 -11.47 10.33
N GLU A 59 -4.31 -11.82 11.05
CA GLU A 59 -3.35 -10.89 11.64
C GLU A 59 -2.71 -10.00 10.58
N LYS A 60 -2.25 -10.60 9.48
CA LYS A 60 -1.57 -9.90 8.38
C LYS A 60 -2.52 -9.39 7.29
N LYS A 61 -3.83 -9.49 7.49
CA LYS A 61 -4.91 -9.06 6.56
C LYS A 61 -4.70 -9.57 5.13
N LEU A 62 -4.30 -10.83 4.98
CA LEU A 62 -4.02 -11.44 3.68
C LEU A 62 -5.30 -11.90 3.00
N ILE A 63 -5.34 -11.81 1.67
CA ILE A 63 -6.46 -12.32 0.87
C ILE A 63 -6.08 -13.72 0.37
N VAL A 64 -6.75 -14.74 0.92
CA VAL A 64 -6.53 -16.15 0.55
C VAL A 64 -7.85 -16.79 0.18
N VAL A 65 -7.89 -17.37 -1.02
CA VAL A 65 -9.06 -18.07 -1.58
C VAL A 65 -8.60 -19.48 -1.99
N ASN A 66 -9.22 -20.52 -1.41
CA ASN A 66 -8.91 -21.93 -1.74
C ASN A 66 -7.40 -22.27 -1.70
N GLU A 67 -6.70 -21.86 -0.63
CA GLU A 67 -5.24 -22.00 -0.45
C GLU A 67 -4.36 -21.26 -1.46
N LYS A 68 -4.96 -20.40 -2.30
CA LYS A 68 -4.26 -19.45 -3.16
C LYS A 68 -4.21 -18.08 -2.49
N ILE A 69 -3.03 -17.47 -2.45
CA ILE A 69 -2.79 -16.13 -1.89
C ILE A 69 -2.82 -15.10 -3.02
N LYS A 70 -3.48 -13.96 -2.78
CA LYS A 70 -3.44 -12.80 -3.69
C LYS A 70 -2.09 -12.11 -3.57
N ILE A 71 -1.41 -11.93 -4.68
CA ILE A 71 -0.07 -11.34 -4.77
C ILE A 71 0.04 -10.36 -5.93
N GLU A 72 1.07 -9.53 -5.89
CA GLU A 72 1.60 -8.77 -7.02
C GLU A 72 2.99 -9.33 -7.38
N ALA A 73 3.15 -9.74 -8.63
CA ALA A 73 4.41 -10.14 -9.22
C ALA A 73 4.94 -9.00 -10.10
N ILE A 74 6.07 -8.42 -9.72
CA ILE A 74 6.79 -7.41 -10.47
C ILE A 74 7.70 -8.13 -11.48
N LEU A 75 7.49 -7.87 -12.75
CA LEU A 75 8.25 -8.40 -13.87
C LEU A 75 9.49 -7.54 -14.12
N LYS A 76 10.53 -8.16 -14.68
CA LYS A 76 11.75 -7.44 -15.09
C LYS A 76 11.50 -6.53 -16.30
N ASP A 77 10.56 -6.93 -17.17
CA ASP A 77 10.06 -6.22 -18.35
C ASP A 77 8.54 -6.45 -18.50
N ASN A 78 7.80 -5.43 -18.99
CA ASN A 78 6.34 -5.49 -19.16
C ASN A 78 5.88 -6.67 -20.03
N ASN A 79 6.70 -7.11 -21.00
CA ASN A 79 6.34 -8.17 -21.96
C ASN A 79 6.63 -9.59 -21.43
N ASP A 80 7.31 -9.71 -20.29
CA ASP A 80 7.80 -10.99 -19.78
C ASP A 80 6.70 -11.93 -19.30
N ILE A 81 5.49 -11.43 -19.03
CA ILE A 81 4.35 -12.27 -18.57
C ILE A 81 4.08 -13.43 -19.53
N SER A 82 4.24 -13.21 -20.84
CA SER A 82 4.03 -14.23 -21.88
C SER A 82 5.05 -15.38 -21.82
N LYS A 83 6.18 -15.18 -21.13
CA LYS A 83 7.26 -16.15 -20.98
C LYS A 83 7.14 -16.98 -19.70
N ILE A 84 6.15 -16.68 -18.85
CA ILE A 84 5.88 -17.39 -17.60
C ILE A 84 4.67 -18.30 -17.80
N ASP A 85 4.85 -19.60 -17.62
CA ASP A 85 3.75 -20.57 -17.63
C ASP A 85 2.98 -20.51 -16.30
N LEU A 86 2.08 -19.54 -16.21
CA LEU A 86 1.24 -19.28 -15.04
C LEU A 86 0.30 -20.45 -14.72
N GLU A 87 -0.19 -21.17 -15.74
CA GLU A 87 -1.08 -22.33 -15.56
C GLU A 87 -0.34 -23.48 -14.86
N SER A 88 0.92 -23.75 -15.23
CA SER A 88 1.76 -24.74 -14.53
C SER A 88 2.00 -24.40 -13.05
N LEU A 89 1.96 -23.11 -12.72
CA LEU A 89 2.05 -22.60 -11.35
C LEU A 89 0.70 -22.61 -10.62
N GLY A 90 -0.37 -23.10 -11.26
CA GLY A 90 -1.71 -23.18 -10.69
C GLY A 90 -2.43 -21.84 -10.59
N VAL A 91 -1.98 -20.84 -11.36
CA VAL A 91 -2.63 -19.54 -11.49
C VAL A 91 -3.74 -19.64 -12.51
N GLU A 92 -4.91 -19.11 -12.16
CA GLU A 92 -6.06 -18.98 -13.06
C GLU A 92 -6.24 -17.49 -13.37
N LYS A 93 -6.64 -17.17 -14.61
CA LYS A 93 -6.98 -15.80 -15.01
C LYS A 93 -8.43 -15.50 -14.62
N ASP A 94 -8.67 -15.45 -13.31
CA ASP A 94 -9.96 -15.17 -12.70
C ASP A 94 -10.12 -13.67 -12.37
N ASP A 95 -11.13 -13.31 -11.58
CA ASP A 95 -11.39 -11.92 -11.19
C ASP A 95 -10.26 -11.27 -10.38
N TYR A 96 -9.32 -12.04 -9.83
CA TYR A 96 -8.16 -11.51 -9.12
C TYR A 96 -6.98 -11.24 -10.06
N PHE A 97 -7.04 -11.70 -11.31
CA PHE A 97 -5.97 -11.56 -12.28
C PHE A 97 -6.00 -10.22 -13.00
N GLY A 98 -4.96 -9.41 -12.86
CA GLY A 98 -4.83 -8.13 -13.55
C GLY A 98 -3.38 -7.82 -13.90
N VAL A 99 -3.17 -7.00 -14.91
CA VAL A 99 -1.84 -6.54 -15.34
C VAL A 99 -1.86 -5.02 -15.41
N CYS A 100 -0.91 -4.39 -14.70
CA CYS A 100 -0.67 -2.96 -14.74
C CYS A 100 0.83 -2.75 -14.95
N GLU A 101 1.22 -2.28 -16.14
CA GLU A 101 2.62 -2.18 -16.56
C GLU A 101 3.41 -3.50 -16.35
N ASN A 102 4.46 -3.50 -15.53
CA ASN A 102 5.22 -4.68 -15.15
C ASN A 102 4.66 -5.42 -13.93
N ILE A 103 3.53 -5.01 -13.35
CA ILE A 103 2.94 -5.66 -12.18
C ILE A 103 1.79 -6.57 -12.61
N VAL A 104 1.86 -7.84 -12.20
CA VAL A 104 0.80 -8.83 -12.40
C VAL A 104 0.18 -9.19 -11.06
N GLN A 105 -1.07 -8.79 -10.85
CA GLN A 105 -1.88 -9.25 -9.72
C GLN A 105 -2.49 -10.62 -10.05
N MET A 106 -2.46 -11.57 -9.11
CA MET A 106 -3.05 -12.89 -9.31
C MET A 106 -3.28 -13.65 -7.99
N LEU A 107 -4.09 -14.71 -8.03
CA LEU A 107 -4.11 -15.77 -7.02
C LEU A 107 -3.13 -16.89 -7.40
N ILE A 108 -2.20 -17.24 -6.50
CA ILE A 108 -1.26 -18.36 -6.67
C ILE A 108 -1.34 -19.33 -5.47
N PRO A 109 -1.30 -20.67 -5.68
CA PRO A 109 -1.16 -21.63 -4.59
C PRO A 109 0.05 -21.31 -3.71
N ILE A 110 -0.13 -21.25 -2.38
CA ILE A 110 0.95 -20.88 -1.44
C ILE A 110 2.20 -21.75 -1.64
N LYS A 111 2.02 -23.05 -1.92
CA LYS A 111 3.11 -24.01 -2.21
C LYS A 111 4.00 -23.63 -3.41
N ASN A 112 3.52 -22.79 -4.32
CA ASN A 112 4.21 -22.41 -5.55
C ASN A 112 4.90 -21.03 -5.46
N LEU A 113 4.79 -20.32 -4.32
CA LEU A 113 5.42 -19.00 -4.12
C LEU A 113 6.92 -19.01 -4.40
N LYS A 114 7.65 -20.02 -3.88
CA LYS A 114 9.08 -20.16 -4.13
C LYS A 114 9.39 -20.33 -5.62
N ALA A 115 8.66 -21.21 -6.30
CA ALA A 115 8.86 -21.45 -7.74
C ALA A 115 8.60 -20.20 -8.58
N LEU A 116 7.58 -19.40 -8.24
CA LEU A 116 7.33 -18.12 -8.88
C LEU A 116 8.49 -17.14 -8.63
N SER A 117 8.90 -16.95 -7.38
CA SER A 117 9.98 -16.01 -7.03
C SER A 117 11.33 -16.37 -7.68
N GLU A 118 11.58 -17.65 -7.95
CA GLU A 118 12.82 -18.11 -8.58
C GLU A 118 12.80 -17.98 -10.12
N ASN A 119 11.64 -17.73 -10.73
CA ASN A 119 11.51 -17.59 -12.18
C ASN A 119 12.40 -16.44 -12.72
N PRO A 120 13.18 -16.64 -13.80
CA PRO A 120 14.15 -15.65 -14.29
C PRO A 120 13.53 -14.32 -14.72
N TYR A 121 12.24 -14.29 -15.04
CA TYR A 121 11.51 -13.11 -15.49
C TYR A 121 10.87 -12.30 -14.37
N ILE A 122 10.85 -12.85 -13.15
CA ILE A 122 10.31 -12.18 -11.96
C ILE A 122 11.41 -11.34 -11.32
N ALA A 123 11.09 -10.07 -11.11
CA ALA A 123 11.92 -9.11 -10.38
C ALA A 123 11.65 -9.22 -8.88
N TYR A 124 10.37 -9.22 -8.48
CA TYR A 124 9.96 -9.33 -7.07
C TYR A 124 8.52 -9.83 -6.93
N VAL A 125 8.19 -10.49 -5.82
CA VAL A 125 6.82 -10.91 -5.48
C VAL A 125 6.44 -10.37 -4.10
N ARG A 126 5.32 -9.66 -4.02
CA ARG A 126 4.80 -9.07 -2.77
C ARG A 126 3.30 -9.29 -2.60
N THR A 127 2.80 -9.03 -1.39
CA THR A 127 1.36 -8.83 -1.19
C THR A 127 0.95 -7.50 -1.82
N PRO A 128 -0.28 -7.35 -2.35
CA PRO A 128 -0.76 -6.05 -2.81
C PRO A 128 -0.62 -5.02 -1.69
N VAL A 129 -0.03 -3.87 -1.99
CA VAL A 129 0.10 -2.79 -1.01
C VAL A 129 -1.27 -2.13 -0.88
N ASN A 130 -1.83 -2.18 0.33
CA ASN A 130 -3.09 -1.53 0.62
C ASN A 130 -2.90 -0.03 0.70
N CYS A 131 -3.91 0.68 0.24
CA CYS A 131 -4.00 2.11 0.35
C CYS A 131 -4.60 2.55 1.69
N ILE A 132 -4.31 3.77 2.13
CA ILE A 132 -4.74 4.29 3.44
C ILE A 132 -5.73 5.45 3.25
N ILE A 133 -6.78 5.43 4.08
CA ILE A 133 -7.83 6.45 4.14
C ILE A 133 -7.32 7.74 4.78
N ASP A 134 -7.73 8.87 4.21
CA ASP A 134 -7.62 10.17 4.84
C ASP A 134 -8.87 10.51 5.67
N GLU A 135 -8.72 11.17 6.83
CA GLU A 135 -9.85 11.48 7.72
C GLU A 135 -10.81 12.50 7.07
N VAL A 136 -12.11 12.19 6.99
CA VAL A 136 -13.16 13.07 6.46
C VAL A 136 -14.06 13.58 7.59
N LYS A 137 -14.44 14.86 7.53
CA LYS A 137 -15.36 15.51 8.48
C LYS A 137 -16.62 16.00 7.77
N VAL A 138 -17.74 16.04 8.51
CA VAL A 138 -19.08 16.49 8.08
C VAL A 138 -19.03 17.90 7.47
N SER A 139 -19.80 18.13 6.41
CA SER A 139 -19.68 19.30 5.54
C SER A 139 -20.28 20.59 6.12
N GLU A 140 -19.41 21.58 6.34
CA GLU A 140 -19.75 23.01 6.43
C GLU A 140 -19.13 23.79 5.25
N GLY A 141 -18.61 23.06 4.25
CA GLY A 141 -17.60 23.51 3.31
C GLY A 141 -18.10 24.45 2.22
N VAL A 142 -19.35 24.30 1.75
CA VAL A 142 -19.90 25.07 0.61
C VAL A 142 -19.74 26.58 0.84
N SER A 143 -20.21 27.08 1.98
CA SER A 143 -20.10 28.50 2.34
C SER A 143 -18.66 28.95 2.59
N LYS A 144 -17.78 28.05 3.04
CA LYS A 144 -16.37 28.38 3.34
C LYS A 144 -15.52 28.53 2.09
N ILE A 145 -15.92 27.88 1.00
CA ILE A 145 -15.25 27.96 -0.30
C ILE A 145 -16.00 28.86 -1.29
N ASN A 146 -17.05 29.58 -0.83
CA ASN A 146 -17.94 30.41 -1.65
C ASN A 146 -18.60 29.65 -2.81
N ALA A 147 -18.85 28.34 -2.68
CA ALA A 147 -19.51 27.56 -3.72
C ALA A 147 -20.98 27.99 -3.92
N ASP A 148 -21.60 28.61 -2.91
CA ASP A 148 -22.92 29.22 -2.99
C ASP A 148 -22.99 30.34 -4.04
N GLU A 149 -21.93 31.13 -4.23
CA GLU A 149 -21.89 32.15 -5.30
C GLU A 149 -21.96 31.52 -6.69
N PHE A 150 -21.30 30.37 -6.88
CA PHE A 150 -21.37 29.60 -8.13
C PHE A 150 -22.74 28.97 -8.35
N HIS A 151 -23.35 28.41 -7.30
CA HIS A 151 -24.72 27.88 -7.36
C HIS A 151 -25.73 28.97 -7.73
N ASN A 152 -25.63 30.15 -7.10
CA ASN A 152 -26.48 31.31 -7.38
C ASN A 152 -26.31 31.83 -8.82
N ALA A 153 -25.11 31.67 -9.40
CA ALA A 153 -24.84 31.96 -10.80
C ALA A 153 -25.25 30.82 -11.77
N GLY A 154 -25.82 29.73 -11.26
CA GLY A 154 -26.29 28.57 -12.04
C GLY A 154 -25.22 27.53 -12.35
N TYR A 155 -24.02 27.65 -11.79
CA TYR A 155 -22.95 26.68 -11.93
C TYR A 155 -23.06 25.61 -10.84
N THR A 156 -23.73 24.51 -11.16
CA THR A 156 -23.99 23.41 -10.23
C THR A 156 -23.18 22.14 -10.55
N GLY A 157 -22.32 22.19 -11.57
CA GLY A 157 -21.66 21.00 -12.13
C GLY A 157 -22.50 20.25 -13.19
N LYS A 158 -23.66 20.79 -13.57
CA LYS A 158 -24.52 20.21 -14.62
C LYS A 158 -23.74 19.90 -15.91
N GLY A 159 -23.87 18.66 -16.36
CA GLY A 159 -23.20 18.15 -17.56
C GLY A 159 -21.80 17.60 -17.32
N ALA A 160 -21.23 17.77 -16.11
CA ALA A 160 -20.00 17.11 -15.72
C ALA A 160 -20.27 15.71 -15.18
N LYS A 161 -19.29 14.82 -15.35
CA LYS A 161 -19.22 13.49 -14.74
C LYS A 161 -18.07 13.47 -13.73
N ILE A 162 -18.38 13.17 -12.48
CA ILE A 162 -17.44 13.10 -11.37
C ILE A 162 -17.36 11.66 -10.90
N ALA A 163 -16.16 11.10 -10.86
CA ALA A 163 -15.91 9.80 -10.24
C ALA A 163 -15.22 9.99 -8.89
N ILE A 164 -15.78 9.35 -7.86
CA ILE A 164 -15.13 9.15 -6.58
C ILE A 164 -14.51 7.76 -6.64
N ILE A 165 -13.17 7.69 -6.69
CA ILE A 165 -12.44 6.43 -6.60
C ILE A 165 -11.94 6.28 -5.17
N ASP A 166 -12.48 5.31 -4.43
CA ASP A 166 -12.22 5.16 -2.99
C ASP A 166 -12.15 3.68 -2.57
N LEU A 167 -12.16 3.38 -1.26
CA LEU A 167 -11.98 2.02 -0.74
C LEU A 167 -13.32 1.29 -0.55
N GLY A 168 -14.40 2.04 -0.36
CA GLY A 168 -15.73 1.50 -0.20
C GLY A 168 -16.78 2.59 0.00
N PHE A 169 -18.02 2.22 -0.28
CA PHE A 169 -19.18 3.11 -0.22
C PHE A 169 -20.26 2.53 0.70
N TYR A 170 -19.89 2.01 1.87
CA TYR A 170 -20.87 1.49 2.81
C TYR A 170 -21.97 2.51 3.10
N ASN A 171 -23.23 2.06 2.99
CA ASN A 171 -24.44 2.83 3.28
C ASN A 171 -24.73 4.02 2.33
N TYR A 172 -24.14 4.08 1.14
CA TYR A 172 -24.44 5.17 0.19
C TYR A 172 -25.91 5.18 -0.25
N GLU A 173 -26.57 4.02 -0.33
CA GLU A 173 -27.95 3.90 -0.80
C GLU A 173 -28.94 4.67 0.09
N SER A 174 -28.66 4.77 1.40
CA SER A 174 -29.54 5.48 2.32
C SER A 174 -29.49 7.01 2.14
N LEU A 175 -28.53 7.52 1.36
CA LEU A 175 -28.29 8.94 1.15
C LEU A 175 -28.76 9.43 -0.22
N LEU A 176 -29.14 8.53 -1.13
CA LEU A 176 -29.63 8.90 -2.46
C LEU A 176 -30.90 9.77 -2.34
N GLY A 177 -30.90 10.92 -3.01
CA GLY A 177 -31.95 11.93 -2.95
C GLY A 177 -31.96 12.77 -1.66
N ILE A 178 -30.95 12.60 -0.80
CA ILE A 178 -30.75 13.37 0.43
C ILE A 178 -29.38 14.06 0.38
N GLU A 179 -28.31 13.34 0.71
CA GLU A 179 -26.92 13.81 0.73
C GLU A 179 -26.12 13.30 -0.49
N LEU A 180 -26.78 12.61 -1.41
CA LEU A 180 -26.28 12.16 -2.71
C LEU A 180 -27.34 12.40 -3.78
N PRO A 181 -26.98 12.38 -5.08
CA PRO A 181 -27.97 12.46 -6.16
C PRO A 181 -29.03 11.35 -6.06
N ASP A 182 -30.20 11.54 -6.69
CA ASP A 182 -31.26 10.53 -6.76
C ASP A 182 -30.78 9.17 -7.31
N SER A 183 -29.73 9.19 -8.12
CA SER A 183 -29.06 7.99 -8.61
C SER A 183 -27.58 8.25 -8.88
N VAL A 184 -26.78 7.21 -8.68
CA VAL A 184 -25.34 7.20 -8.97
C VAL A 184 -25.01 5.98 -9.82
N ILE A 185 -23.89 6.02 -10.54
CA ILE A 185 -23.37 4.86 -11.27
C ILE A 185 -22.33 4.17 -10.38
N ILE A 186 -22.54 2.90 -10.06
CA ILE A 186 -21.60 2.13 -9.24
C ILE A 186 -20.77 1.18 -10.09
N LYS A 187 -19.49 1.00 -9.73
CA LYS A 187 -18.63 -0.06 -10.26
C LYS A 187 -17.66 -0.50 -9.16
N SER A 188 -17.51 -1.80 -8.92
CA SER A 188 -16.66 -2.27 -7.82
C SER A 188 -15.49 -3.10 -8.32
N PHE A 189 -14.29 -2.52 -8.27
CA PHE A 189 -13.06 -3.24 -8.54
C PHE A 189 -12.40 -3.80 -7.28
N PHE A 190 -13.07 -3.70 -6.13
CA PHE A 190 -12.54 -4.17 -4.85
C PHE A 190 -12.32 -5.69 -4.87
N ASN A 191 -11.05 -6.10 -4.92
CA ASN A 191 -10.66 -7.51 -5.10
C ASN A 191 -11.25 -8.18 -6.34
N SER A 192 -11.53 -7.40 -7.39
CA SER A 192 -12.09 -7.88 -8.65
C SER A 192 -11.70 -6.94 -9.80
N VAL A 193 -11.16 -7.45 -10.91
CA VAL A 193 -10.88 -6.63 -12.11
C VAL A 193 -12.07 -6.58 -13.09
N SER A 194 -13.08 -7.44 -12.93
CA SER A 194 -14.30 -7.42 -13.75
C SER A 194 -15.24 -6.26 -13.38
N GLY A 195 -15.05 -5.70 -12.19
CA GLY A 195 -15.77 -4.54 -11.70
C GLY A 195 -17.12 -4.88 -11.05
N ASP A 196 -17.29 -6.13 -10.63
CA ASP A 196 -18.49 -6.65 -9.98
C ASP A 196 -18.19 -7.13 -8.54
N GLY A 197 -17.17 -6.52 -7.91
CA GLY A 197 -16.78 -6.76 -6.52
C GLY A 197 -17.76 -6.21 -5.48
N ASP A 198 -17.34 -6.27 -4.21
CA ASP A 198 -18.09 -5.69 -3.09
C ASP A 198 -17.94 -4.16 -3.07
N ILE A 199 -18.99 -3.43 -3.45
CA ILE A 199 -19.01 -1.95 -3.44
C ILE A 199 -18.84 -1.35 -2.03
N TYR A 200 -19.14 -2.12 -0.98
CA TYR A 200 -18.96 -1.66 0.39
C TYR A 200 -17.51 -1.75 0.87
N GLY A 201 -16.64 -2.47 0.17
CA GLY A 201 -15.22 -2.56 0.48
C GLY A 201 -14.96 -3.01 1.92
N ASN A 202 -15.62 -4.08 2.36
CA ASN A 202 -15.64 -4.53 3.76
C ASN A 202 -16.26 -3.52 4.74
N ASN A 203 -17.45 -2.98 4.41
CA ASN A 203 -18.18 -1.98 5.20
C ASN A 203 -17.41 -0.67 5.46
N GLN A 204 -16.57 -0.26 4.51
CA GLN A 204 -15.86 1.00 4.56
C GLN A 204 -16.75 2.14 4.06
N SER A 205 -16.98 3.17 4.87
CA SER A 205 -17.86 4.30 4.54
C SER A 205 -17.11 5.56 4.09
N HIS A 206 -15.77 5.53 4.02
CA HIS A 206 -14.96 6.69 3.66
C HIS A 206 -15.35 7.28 2.30
N GLY A 207 -15.51 6.46 1.26
CA GLY A 207 -15.92 6.92 -0.07
C GLY A 207 -17.30 7.56 -0.08
N THR A 208 -18.23 7.07 0.75
CA THR A 208 -19.56 7.68 0.94
C THR A 208 -19.42 9.12 1.43
N ALA A 209 -18.62 9.34 2.49
CA ALA A 209 -18.41 10.67 3.05
C ALA A 209 -17.72 11.64 2.08
N VAL A 210 -16.78 11.13 1.26
CA VAL A 210 -16.15 11.91 0.20
C VAL A 210 -17.16 12.30 -0.89
N ALA A 211 -18.06 11.38 -1.25
CA ALA A 211 -19.09 11.63 -2.26
C ALA A 211 -20.11 12.69 -1.80
N GLU A 212 -20.51 12.69 -0.53
CA GLU A 212 -21.39 13.72 0.06
C GLU A 212 -20.78 15.13 -0.09
N ILE A 213 -19.50 15.30 0.25
CA ILE A 213 -18.80 16.60 0.11
C ILE A 213 -18.75 17.07 -1.35
N ALA A 214 -18.44 16.16 -2.27
CA ALA A 214 -18.39 16.49 -3.69
C ALA A 214 -19.80 16.83 -4.23
N TYR A 215 -20.83 16.15 -3.75
CA TYR A 215 -22.22 16.41 -4.10
C TYR A 215 -22.69 17.79 -3.61
N ASP A 216 -22.38 18.17 -2.37
CA ASP A 216 -22.70 19.50 -1.85
C ASP A 216 -22.19 20.64 -2.74
N VAL A 217 -20.98 20.47 -3.28
CA VAL A 217 -20.34 21.47 -4.15
C VAL A 217 -20.87 21.40 -5.59
N ALA A 218 -21.14 20.20 -6.12
CA ALA A 218 -21.46 19.98 -7.52
C ALA A 218 -22.72 19.12 -7.72
N HIS A 219 -23.82 19.50 -7.05
CA HIS A 219 -25.07 18.73 -6.99
C HIS A 219 -25.77 18.49 -8.35
N GLY A 220 -25.39 19.23 -9.39
CA GLY A 220 -25.89 19.02 -10.76
C GLY A 220 -25.10 18.00 -11.58
N ALA A 221 -23.96 17.51 -11.09
CA ALA A 221 -23.10 16.57 -11.80
C ALA A 221 -23.64 15.12 -11.74
N GLN A 222 -23.20 14.29 -12.69
CA GLN A 222 -23.43 12.84 -12.64
C GLN A 222 -22.30 12.19 -11.85
N PHE A 223 -22.64 11.40 -10.83
CA PHE A 223 -21.67 10.76 -9.95
C PHE A 223 -21.44 9.29 -10.29
N TYR A 224 -20.17 8.90 -10.26
CA TYR A 224 -19.70 7.53 -10.31
C TYR A 224 -19.05 7.19 -8.97
N LEU A 225 -19.53 6.15 -8.29
CA LEU A 225 -18.90 5.61 -7.07
C LEU A 225 -18.14 4.34 -7.45
N ILE A 226 -16.83 4.39 -7.35
CA ILE A 226 -15.95 3.32 -7.82
C ILE A 226 -15.00 2.92 -6.71
N ASN A 227 -15.05 1.68 -6.23
CA ASN A 227 -14.09 1.24 -5.21
C ASN A 227 -13.03 0.27 -5.74
N MET A 228 -11.89 0.26 -5.07
CA MET A 228 -10.71 -0.56 -5.38
C MET A 228 -9.93 -0.89 -4.11
N ASN A 229 -9.01 -1.86 -4.20
CA ASN A 229 -8.16 -2.29 -3.09
C ASN A 229 -6.66 -2.40 -3.46
N SER A 230 -6.28 -2.23 -4.73
CA SER A 230 -4.89 -2.32 -5.19
C SER A 230 -4.59 -1.36 -6.34
N VAL A 231 -3.30 -1.16 -6.65
CA VAL A 231 -2.90 -0.26 -7.75
C VAL A 231 -3.38 -0.76 -9.11
N VAL A 232 -3.47 -2.08 -9.28
CA VAL A 232 -3.97 -2.72 -10.51
C VAL A 232 -5.48 -2.46 -10.65
N GLU A 233 -6.20 -2.51 -9.54
CA GLU A 233 -7.63 -2.18 -9.50
C GLU A 233 -7.86 -0.66 -9.69
N LEU A 234 -6.94 0.19 -9.22
CA LEU A 234 -6.93 1.63 -9.50
C LEU A 234 -6.75 1.92 -10.99
N ASP A 235 -5.77 1.29 -11.66
CA ASP A 235 -5.57 1.45 -13.10
C ASP A 235 -6.79 0.96 -13.91
N THR A 236 -7.40 -0.15 -13.48
CA THR A 236 -8.64 -0.66 -14.06
C THR A 236 -9.79 0.33 -13.87
N ALA A 237 -9.91 0.94 -12.69
CA ALA A 237 -10.91 1.97 -12.39
C ALA A 237 -10.70 3.23 -13.25
N VAL A 238 -9.46 3.70 -13.43
CA VAL A 238 -9.14 4.84 -14.30
C VAL A 238 -9.46 4.51 -15.76
N SER A 239 -9.12 3.31 -16.23
CA SER A 239 -9.46 2.84 -17.57
C SER A 239 -10.98 2.82 -17.79
N TYR A 240 -11.76 2.40 -16.78
CA TYR A 240 -13.21 2.50 -16.82
C TYR A 240 -13.70 3.96 -16.90
N CYS A 241 -13.16 4.87 -16.08
CA CYS A 241 -13.48 6.29 -16.12
C CYS A 241 -13.22 6.93 -17.50
N ILE A 242 -12.08 6.60 -18.13
CA ILE A 242 -11.74 7.03 -19.49
C ILE A 242 -12.80 6.55 -20.47
N LYS A 243 -13.17 5.27 -20.42
CA LYS A 243 -14.21 4.69 -21.29
C LYS A 243 -15.59 5.33 -21.09
N GLN A 244 -15.91 5.74 -19.86
CA GLN A 244 -17.18 6.42 -19.54
C GLN A 244 -17.17 7.92 -19.89
N GLY A 245 -16.01 8.49 -20.24
CA GLY A 245 -15.85 9.92 -20.49
C GLY A 245 -16.06 10.74 -19.22
N VAL A 246 -15.58 10.25 -18.07
CA VAL A 246 -15.56 11.00 -16.80
C VAL A 246 -14.72 12.27 -16.97
N ASN A 247 -15.14 13.38 -16.36
CA ASN A 247 -14.42 14.66 -16.46
C ASN A 247 -13.47 14.89 -15.28
N ILE A 248 -13.85 14.45 -14.08
CA ILE A 248 -13.11 14.67 -12.84
C ILE A 248 -13.05 13.35 -12.08
N ILE A 249 -11.85 12.99 -11.62
CA ILE A 249 -11.64 11.91 -10.65
C ILE A 249 -11.18 12.55 -9.34
N ASN A 250 -11.90 12.27 -8.25
CA ASN A 250 -11.43 12.51 -6.90
C ASN A 250 -10.93 11.20 -6.28
N HIS A 251 -9.70 11.21 -5.77
CA HIS A 251 -9.07 10.09 -5.10
C HIS A 251 -8.50 10.53 -3.74
N SER A 252 -9.30 10.39 -2.68
CA SER A 252 -8.96 10.84 -1.31
C SER A 252 -8.18 9.77 -0.52
N VAL A 253 -7.17 9.19 -1.15
CA VAL A 253 -6.48 8.01 -0.65
C VAL A 253 -4.98 8.14 -0.86
N GLY A 254 -4.19 7.67 0.12
CA GLY A 254 -2.74 7.66 0.08
C GLY A 254 -2.17 6.31 -0.37
N TRP A 255 -1.10 6.36 -1.16
CA TRP A 255 -0.32 5.21 -1.62
C TRP A 255 1.12 5.31 -1.11
N PHE A 256 1.66 4.17 -0.68
CA PHE A 256 3.03 4.06 -0.20
C PHE A 256 3.78 2.99 -1.01
N GLN A 257 5.11 3.11 -1.10
CA GLN A 257 5.97 2.08 -1.70
C GLN A 257 5.72 1.80 -3.19
N TYR A 258 5.32 2.84 -3.93
CA TYR A 258 5.18 2.81 -5.39
C TYR A 258 6.13 3.79 -6.11
N SER A 259 6.86 4.62 -5.36
CA SER A 259 7.90 5.52 -5.87
C SER A 259 8.72 6.11 -4.72
N PHE A 260 9.70 6.96 -5.06
CA PHE A 260 10.42 7.81 -4.12
C PHE A 260 9.67 9.10 -3.76
N TYR A 261 8.42 9.26 -4.23
CA TYR A 261 7.57 10.44 -4.01
C TYR A 261 8.11 11.74 -4.64
N ASP A 262 8.82 11.63 -5.76
CA ASP A 262 9.37 12.73 -6.57
C ASP A 262 8.49 13.11 -7.78
N GLY A 263 7.24 12.64 -7.80
CA GLY A 263 6.30 12.82 -8.91
C GLY A 263 6.41 11.73 -9.99
N THR A 264 7.24 10.71 -9.79
CA THR A 264 7.34 9.54 -10.67
C THR A 264 6.67 8.30 -10.06
N GLY A 265 6.67 7.19 -10.82
CA GLY A 265 6.22 5.88 -10.40
C GLY A 265 4.80 5.53 -10.83
N LEU A 266 4.34 4.35 -10.42
CA LEU A 266 3.16 3.70 -11.01
C LEU A 266 1.87 4.48 -10.74
N VAL A 267 1.65 4.93 -9.51
CA VAL A 267 0.46 5.71 -9.14
C VAL A 267 0.43 7.06 -9.88
N CYS A 268 1.57 7.74 -9.98
CA CYS A 268 1.70 8.96 -10.77
C CYS A 268 1.41 8.70 -12.26
N SER A 269 1.88 7.58 -12.81
CA SER A 269 1.64 7.19 -14.20
C SER A 269 0.15 6.91 -14.49
N ILE A 270 -0.57 6.33 -13.53
CA ILE A 270 -2.03 6.13 -13.60
C ILE A 270 -2.76 7.48 -13.59
N ALA A 271 -2.38 8.41 -12.71
CA ALA A 271 -2.93 9.76 -12.69
C ALA A 271 -2.62 10.54 -13.99
N ASP A 272 -1.40 10.40 -14.51
CA ASP A 272 -0.99 10.97 -15.81
C ASP A 272 -1.82 10.39 -16.96
N ASN A 273 -2.19 9.11 -16.91
CA ASN A 273 -3.05 8.49 -17.91
C ASN A 273 -4.45 9.13 -17.90
N ALA A 274 -5.01 9.40 -16.72
CA ALA A 274 -6.27 10.14 -16.60
C ALA A 274 -6.13 11.55 -17.22
N PHE A 275 -5.07 12.28 -16.87
CA PHE A 275 -4.79 13.62 -17.40
C PHE A 275 -4.64 13.63 -18.93
N LYS A 276 -3.88 12.69 -19.50
CA LYS A 276 -3.69 12.53 -20.96
C LYS A 276 -5.00 12.25 -21.70
N ASN A 277 -6.02 11.73 -21.00
CA ASN A 277 -7.36 11.49 -21.52
C ASN A 277 -8.37 12.60 -21.14
N ASN A 278 -7.88 13.80 -20.82
CA ASN A 278 -8.68 14.99 -20.47
C ASN A 278 -9.54 14.83 -19.21
N ILE A 279 -9.08 14.02 -18.25
CA ILE A 279 -9.72 13.89 -16.94
C ILE A 279 -8.89 14.68 -15.92
N LEU A 280 -9.54 15.58 -15.17
CA LEU A 280 -8.92 16.26 -14.04
C LEU A 280 -8.77 15.28 -12.88
N TRP A 281 -7.54 15.03 -12.44
CA TRP A 281 -7.24 14.22 -11.26
C TRP A 281 -7.08 15.11 -10.02
N ILE A 282 -7.81 14.80 -8.95
CA ILE A 282 -7.74 15.48 -7.66
C ILE A 282 -7.39 14.43 -6.60
N ASN A 283 -6.33 14.68 -5.81
CA ASN A 283 -5.88 13.79 -4.75
C ASN A 283 -5.78 14.53 -3.42
N SER A 284 -5.98 13.83 -2.31
CA SER A 284 -5.64 14.33 -0.98
C SER A 284 -4.12 14.41 -0.78
N ALA A 285 -3.68 15.30 0.13
CA ALA A 285 -2.26 15.49 0.46
C ALA A 285 -1.72 14.51 1.52
N GLY A 286 -2.61 13.74 2.17
CA GLY A 286 -2.27 12.80 3.24
C GLY A 286 -2.28 13.41 4.66
N ASN A 287 -2.77 12.64 5.62
CA ASN A 287 -2.86 13.04 7.04
C ASN A 287 -1.70 12.55 7.93
N PHE A 288 -0.49 12.47 7.36
CA PHE A 288 0.67 11.83 7.99
C PHE A 288 1.67 12.82 8.61
N ARG A 289 1.32 14.11 8.74
CA ARG A 289 2.12 15.22 9.32
C ARG A 289 3.48 14.84 9.95
N LYS A 290 3.46 14.27 11.17
CA LYS A 290 4.67 13.87 11.93
C LYS A 290 4.85 12.35 12.04
N LYS A 291 4.17 11.60 11.18
CA LYS A 291 4.17 10.13 11.07
C LYS A 291 5.08 9.64 9.93
N HIS A 292 6.06 10.45 9.53
CA HIS A 292 7.07 10.09 8.53
C HIS A 292 8.42 10.68 8.94
N TYR A 293 9.48 10.09 8.41
CA TYR A 293 10.86 10.57 8.51
C TYR A 293 11.51 10.46 7.13
N GLN A 294 12.27 11.48 6.74
CA GLN A 294 13.10 11.48 5.55
C GLN A 294 14.48 12.02 5.94
N GLY A 295 15.53 11.35 5.49
CA GLY A 295 16.91 11.76 5.71
C GLY A 295 17.86 11.01 4.79
N GLU A 296 19.06 11.56 4.63
CA GLU A 296 20.17 10.84 4.01
C GLU A 296 20.66 9.75 4.97
N PHE A 297 21.01 8.57 4.44
CA PHE A 297 21.62 7.53 5.26
C PHE A 297 22.94 8.03 5.86
N SER A 298 23.12 7.85 7.17
CA SER A 298 24.31 8.29 7.90
C SER A 298 24.73 7.22 8.90
N ASP A 299 25.99 6.83 8.86
CA ASP A 299 26.61 5.88 9.81
C ASP A 299 27.96 6.45 10.27
N LYS A 300 27.91 7.41 11.19
CA LYS A 300 29.10 8.14 11.67
C LYS A 300 29.96 7.30 12.60
N ASP A 301 29.37 6.31 13.25
CA ASP A 301 30.01 5.39 14.18
C ASP A 301 30.39 4.04 13.55
N SER A 302 30.10 3.86 12.26
CA SER A 302 30.52 2.70 11.45
C SER A 302 29.98 1.37 11.98
N ASN A 303 28.74 1.37 12.48
CA ASN A 303 28.07 0.19 13.01
C ASN A 303 26.97 -0.36 12.07
N ASN A 304 26.87 0.21 10.86
CA ASN A 304 25.87 -0.07 9.83
C ASN A 304 24.43 0.32 10.18
N TRP A 305 24.17 0.96 11.31
CA TRP A 305 22.86 1.49 11.64
C TRP A 305 22.71 2.93 11.17
N HIS A 306 21.53 3.25 10.66
CA HIS A 306 21.19 4.62 10.33
C HIS A 306 21.12 5.46 11.60
N ASN A 307 21.98 6.47 11.67
CA ASN A 307 21.95 7.51 12.67
C ASN A 307 20.86 8.54 12.30
N PHE A 308 19.71 8.45 12.95
CA PHE A 308 18.64 9.44 12.86
C PHE A 308 19.05 10.76 13.51
N CYS A 309 18.77 11.85 12.81
CA CYS A 309 18.86 13.21 13.32
C CYS A 309 17.48 13.86 13.36
N GLU A 310 17.09 14.43 14.49
CA GLU A 310 15.83 15.16 14.65
C GLU A 310 15.98 16.70 14.47
N ASP A 311 17.22 17.22 14.39
CA ASP A 311 17.51 18.64 14.14
C ASP A 311 18.58 18.84 13.07
N GLU A 312 18.62 20.04 12.45
CA GLU A 312 19.58 20.41 11.40
C GLU A 312 21.06 20.34 11.86
N LYS A 313 21.30 20.25 13.18
CA LYS A 313 22.64 20.28 13.76
C LYS A 313 23.16 18.90 14.15
N CYS A 314 22.32 17.86 14.12
CA CYS A 314 22.66 16.48 14.46
C CYS A 314 23.51 16.38 15.75
N VAL A 315 23.09 17.06 16.83
CA VAL A 315 23.90 17.12 18.07
C VAL A 315 23.89 15.78 18.83
N GLU A 316 22.82 14.99 18.69
CA GLU A 316 22.67 13.66 19.27
C GLU A 316 22.51 12.62 18.15
N ILE A 317 23.35 11.59 18.15
CA ILE A 317 23.21 10.42 17.28
C ILE A 317 22.16 9.51 17.92
N LYS A 318 21.05 9.28 17.23
CA LYS A 318 20.07 8.27 17.61
C LYS A 318 20.10 7.15 16.59
N GLU A 319 20.29 5.91 17.01
CA GLU A 319 20.21 4.75 16.13
C GLU A 319 18.77 4.34 15.81
N PHE A 320 17.80 5.06 16.39
CA PHE A 320 16.41 4.67 16.30
C PHE A 320 15.41 5.83 16.42
N LEU A 321 14.21 5.63 15.87
CA LEU A 321 13.04 6.50 16.05
C LEU A 321 12.08 5.91 17.08
N GLU A 322 11.68 6.74 18.04
CA GLU A 322 10.68 6.36 19.05
C GLU A 322 9.25 6.63 18.53
N ILE A 323 8.42 5.59 18.47
CA ILE A 323 6.97 5.74 18.29
C ILE A 323 6.35 6.02 19.66
N LYS A 324 5.96 7.27 19.86
CA LYS A 324 5.35 7.74 21.12
C LYS A 324 3.84 7.51 21.14
N ASN A 325 3.27 7.47 22.34
CA ASN A 325 1.82 7.38 22.60
C ASN A 325 1.14 6.11 22.06
N VAL A 326 1.90 5.02 21.96
CA VAL A 326 1.35 3.72 21.64
C VAL A 326 0.57 3.21 22.85
N LYS A 327 -0.76 3.09 22.74
CA LYS A 327 -1.59 2.60 23.85
C LYS A 327 -1.44 1.10 23.96
N SER A 328 -1.13 0.61 25.16
CA SER A 328 -1.03 -0.83 25.43
C SER A 328 -2.38 -1.52 25.66
N GLU A 329 -3.47 -0.77 25.58
CA GLU A 329 -4.84 -1.25 25.80
C GLU A 329 -5.66 -0.96 24.54
N GLY A 330 -5.46 -1.80 23.52
CA GLY A 330 -6.15 -1.71 22.24
C GLY A 330 -5.42 -2.46 21.13
N ALA A 331 -6.16 -2.88 20.10
CA ALA A 331 -5.65 -3.54 18.90
C ALA A 331 -4.87 -2.58 17.96
N ASP A 332 -4.15 -1.62 18.53
CA ASP A 332 -3.36 -0.66 17.76
C ASP A 332 -2.36 -1.44 16.91
N THR A 333 -2.48 -1.22 15.61
CA THR A 333 -1.73 -1.86 14.56
C THR A 333 -0.66 -0.89 14.11
N ILE A 334 0.60 -1.32 14.15
CA ILE A 334 1.71 -0.50 13.67
C ILE A 334 2.17 -1.03 12.33
N GLU A 335 2.09 -0.14 11.33
CA GLU A 335 2.55 -0.36 9.97
C GLU A 335 3.61 0.71 9.66
N VAL A 336 4.77 0.25 9.19
CA VAL A 336 5.89 1.12 8.82
C VAL A 336 6.39 0.67 7.47
N ALA A 337 6.49 1.64 6.56
CA ALA A 337 7.04 1.46 5.23
C ALA A 337 8.38 2.21 5.15
N LEU A 338 9.39 1.54 4.61
CA LEU A 338 10.68 2.11 4.23
C LEU A 338 10.80 2.13 2.71
N THR A 339 11.34 3.22 2.17
CA THR A 339 11.81 3.33 0.78
C THR A 339 12.99 4.29 0.70
N TRP A 340 13.84 4.16 -0.31
CA TRP A 340 15.02 5.01 -0.54
C TRP A 340 15.17 5.38 -2.01
N ASN A 341 16.03 6.36 -2.29
CA ASN A 341 16.20 6.96 -3.62
C ASN A 341 17.07 6.09 -4.54
N ASP A 342 16.53 4.95 -4.97
CA ASP A 342 17.22 4.03 -5.88
C ASP A 342 16.19 3.26 -6.74
N TRP A 343 15.11 3.94 -7.14
CA TRP A 343 14.03 3.35 -7.94
C TRP A 343 14.45 3.23 -9.41
N ASP A 344 13.98 2.24 -10.17
CA ASP A 344 12.99 1.20 -9.84
C ASP A 344 13.59 -0.12 -9.35
N LYS A 345 14.92 -0.25 -9.32
CA LYS A 345 15.65 -1.47 -8.93
C LYS A 345 16.88 -1.10 -8.11
N SER A 346 17.06 -1.76 -6.98
CA SER A 346 18.12 -1.43 -6.02
C SER A 346 18.95 -2.63 -5.63
N SER A 347 20.26 -2.42 -5.52
CA SER A 347 21.18 -3.33 -4.81
C SER A 347 21.61 -2.78 -3.45
N ASN A 348 21.14 -1.60 -3.06
CA ASN A 348 21.26 -1.10 -1.69
C ASN A 348 20.28 -1.88 -0.79
N ASP A 349 20.77 -2.47 0.28
CA ASP A 349 20.03 -3.44 1.12
C ASP A 349 19.81 -2.88 2.53
N TYR A 350 18.75 -2.08 2.68
CA TYR A 350 18.37 -1.49 3.96
C TYR A 350 17.31 -2.33 4.66
N ASP A 351 17.65 -2.85 5.83
CA ASP A 351 16.73 -3.57 6.69
C ASP A 351 16.02 -2.63 7.65
N LEU A 352 14.76 -2.96 7.96
CA LEU A 352 13.95 -2.24 8.93
C LEU A 352 13.69 -3.13 10.13
N PHE A 353 13.87 -2.63 11.34
CA PHE A 353 13.68 -3.37 12.59
C PHE A 353 12.69 -2.65 13.49
N LEU A 354 11.80 -3.41 14.12
CA LEU A 354 10.86 -2.93 15.11
C LEU A 354 11.19 -3.58 16.45
N TYR A 355 11.52 -2.74 17.43
CA TYR A 355 11.81 -3.16 18.79
C TYR A 355 10.76 -2.64 19.77
N TYR A 356 10.54 -3.40 20.83
CA TYR A 356 9.79 -3.02 22.01
C TYR A 356 10.74 -2.88 23.20
N ASP A 357 10.73 -1.72 23.84
CA ASP A 357 11.46 -1.47 25.08
C ASP A 357 10.67 -2.04 26.27
N ASP A 358 11.13 -3.19 26.76
CA ASP A 358 10.66 -3.81 27.99
C ASP A 358 11.59 -3.44 29.16
N SER A 359 11.30 -2.31 29.79
CA SER A 359 11.98 -1.85 31.01
C SER A 359 13.50 -1.67 30.85
N GLY A 360 13.94 -1.16 29.69
CA GLY A 360 15.33 -0.93 29.33
C GLY A 360 15.95 -2.06 28.49
N VAL A 361 15.18 -3.12 28.19
CA VAL A 361 15.62 -4.22 27.31
C VAL A 361 14.90 -4.08 25.97
N MET A 362 15.70 -3.94 24.90
CA MET A 362 15.19 -3.90 23.53
C MET A 362 14.86 -5.31 23.03
N VAL A 363 13.59 -5.58 22.79
CA VAL A 363 13.10 -6.87 22.26
C VAL A 363 12.64 -6.68 20.82
N GLU A 364 13.29 -7.34 19.86
CA GLU A 364 12.85 -7.34 18.45
C GLU A 364 11.45 -7.94 18.38
N LYS A 365 10.51 -7.20 17.79
CA LYS A 365 9.13 -7.62 17.55
C LYS A 365 8.90 -8.01 16.10
N ASP A 366 9.54 -7.31 15.18
CA ASP A 366 9.55 -7.69 13.76
C ASP A 366 10.78 -7.11 13.05
N SER A 367 11.20 -7.72 11.93
CA SER A 367 12.23 -7.13 11.04
C SER A 367 11.96 -7.43 9.56
N SER A 368 12.28 -6.50 8.67
CA SER A 368 12.36 -6.74 7.22
C SER A 368 13.81 -6.98 6.85
N LYS A 369 14.16 -8.22 6.50
CA LYS A 369 15.53 -8.71 6.23
C LYS A 369 15.73 -9.30 4.83
N ASN A 370 14.85 -8.95 3.89
CA ASN A 370 14.88 -9.52 2.54
C ASN A 370 16.01 -8.88 1.73
N PRO A 371 16.86 -9.68 1.06
CA PRO A 371 17.95 -9.12 0.28
C PRO A 371 17.44 -8.29 -0.90
N GLN A 372 18.01 -7.10 -1.06
CA GLN A 372 17.94 -6.30 -2.27
C GLN A 372 19.08 -6.69 -3.22
N THR A 373 18.78 -7.45 -4.27
CA THR A 373 19.79 -8.09 -5.13
C THR A 373 20.05 -7.36 -6.45
N GLY A 374 19.48 -6.16 -6.61
CA GLY A 374 19.57 -5.37 -7.84
C GLY A 374 18.40 -5.59 -8.81
N THR A 375 17.38 -6.36 -8.42
CA THR A 375 16.20 -6.57 -9.27
C THR A 375 14.91 -6.11 -8.62
N GLU A 376 14.90 -6.00 -7.30
CA GLU A 376 13.77 -5.62 -6.48
C GLU A 376 13.69 -4.09 -6.35
N PRO A 377 12.48 -3.51 -6.20
CA PRO A 377 12.36 -2.09 -5.92
C PRO A 377 12.90 -1.73 -4.53
N PRO A 378 13.42 -0.49 -4.35
CA PRO A 378 14.02 0.00 -3.11
C PRO A 378 12.97 0.26 -2.00
N MET A 379 12.37 -0.80 -1.49
CA MET A 379 11.33 -0.73 -0.47
C MET A 379 11.41 -1.91 0.51
N ASN A 380 10.93 -1.67 1.73
CA ASN A 380 10.73 -2.71 2.75
C ASN A 380 9.49 -2.39 3.58
N LEU A 381 8.70 -3.42 3.94
CA LEU A 381 7.43 -3.27 4.64
C LEU A 381 7.37 -4.15 5.90
N PHE A 382 6.85 -3.59 6.99
CA PHE A 382 6.22 -4.36 8.06
C PHE A 382 4.72 -4.50 7.82
N PRO A 383 4.13 -5.71 7.84
CA PRO A 383 2.73 -5.80 8.16
C PRO A 383 2.52 -5.79 9.68
N ILE A 384 1.70 -4.86 10.12
CA ILE A 384 0.83 -4.94 11.29
C ILE A 384 1.43 -5.70 12.48
N LEU A 385 2.09 -4.95 13.38
CA LEU A 385 2.32 -5.46 14.73
C LEU A 385 1.09 -5.14 15.60
N HIS A 386 0.43 -6.17 16.13
CA HIS A 386 -0.54 -6.00 17.21
C HIS A 386 0.21 -6.01 18.55
N LEU A 387 0.07 -4.93 19.31
CA LEU A 387 0.63 -4.83 20.65
C LEU A 387 -0.36 -5.37 21.68
N ASN A 388 -0.53 -6.69 21.71
CA ASN A 388 -1.21 -7.38 22.80
C ASN A 388 -0.21 -8.15 23.66
#